data_AF-A0A0B6RLM8-F1
#
_entry.id   AF-A0A0B6RLM8-F1
#
_cell.length_a   1.000
_cell.length_b   1.000
_cell.length_c   1.000
_cell.angle_alpha   90.00
_cell.angle_beta   90.00
_cell.angle_gamma   90.00
#
_symmetry.space_group_name_H-M   'P 1'
#
loop_
_entity.id
_entity.type
_entity.pdbx_description
1 polymer ?
#
loop_
_entity_poly.entity_id
_entity_poly.type
_entity_poly.pdbx_seq_one_letter_code
_entity_poly.pdbx_strand_id
1 'polypeptide(L)'
;MTRSIEIGAPSLTGKDANDAVTEVFGDAAFPLKVLAQNLMPRDVVFPEVPGLFLKHVANTAESRAVVEVVNLDLFHRVTSSIEQIAELNGYPHALTFTEVEGAASTDANTAAKGKKGKAPTADAGTDDARPAAGESKSGATAKE
;
A
#
# COMPACT_ATOMS: atom_id res chain seq x y z
N MET A 1 -15.83 -13.97 -22.24
CA MET A 1 -15.60 -12.52 -22.44
C MET A 1 -15.05 -12.05 -21.12
N THR A 2 -13.85 -11.48 -21.10
CA THR A 2 -13.20 -11.14 -19.84
C THR A 2 -13.78 -9.85 -19.26
N ARG A 3 -14.48 -9.93 -18.13
CA ARG A 3 -14.99 -8.76 -17.40
C ARG A 3 -13.83 -7.91 -16.89
N SER A 4 -13.93 -6.59 -16.96
CA SER A 4 -12.90 -5.68 -16.44
C SER A 4 -13.51 -4.37 -15.98
N ILE A 5 -13.02 -3.84 -14.85
CA ILE A 5 -13.39 -2.54 -14.30
C ILE A 5 -12.14 -1.74 -13.96
N GLU A 6 -12.27 -0.42 -14.03
CA GLU A 6 -11.25 0.53 -13.61
C GLU A 6 -11.83 1.43 -12.52
N ILE A 7 -11.06 1.62 -11.46
CA ILE A 7 -11.47 2.34 -10.25
C ILE A 7 -10.56 3.55 -10.09
N GLY A 8 -11.16 4.70 -9.77
CA GLY A 8 -10.47 5.95 -9.52
C GLY A 8 -11.34 6.92 -8.73
N ALA A 9 -10.89 8.16 -8.62
CA ALA A 9 -11.58 9.22 -7.89
C ALA A 9 -12.93 9.55 -8.57
N PRO A 10 -14.08 9.41 -7.86
CA PRO A 10 -15.38 9.75 -8.41
C PRO A 10 -15.48 11.23 -8.80
N SER A 11 -14.81 12.13 -8.07
CA SER A 11 -14.83 13.55 -8.41
C SER A 11 -14.14 13.88 -9.74
N LEU A 12 -13.23 13.01 -10.19
CA LEU A 12 -12.50 13.17 -11.45
C LEU A 12 -13.09 12.36 -12.60
N THR A 13 -13.67 11.20 -12.30
CA THR A 13 -14.17 10.24 -13.31
C THR A 13 -15.68 10.30 -13.49
N GLY A 14 -16.42 10.78 -12.50
CA GLY A 14 -17.88 10.73 -12.45
C GLY A 14 -18.46 9.32 -12.28
N LYS A 15 -17.64 8.33 -11.91
CA LYS A 15 -18.04 6.92 -11.77
C LYS A 15 -17.95 6.49 -10.32
N ASP A 16 -19.01 5.85 -9.82
CA ASP A 16 -19.01 5.14 -8.54
C ASP A 16 -18.45 3.73 -8.75
N ALA A 17 -17.52 3.32 -7.89
CA ALA A 17 -16.84 2.04 -8.03
C ALA A 17 -17.77 0.86 -7.75
N ASN A 18 -18.73 0.99 -6.83
CA ASN A 18 -19.65 -0.09 -6.47
C ASN A 18 -20.73 -0.28 -7.54
N ASP A 19 -21.20 0.81 -8.14
CA ASP A 19 -22.10 0.73 -9.29
C ASP A 19 -21.41 0.02 -10.46
N ALA A 20 -20.15 0.37 -10.75
CA ALA A 20 -19.37 -0.30 -11.79
C ALA A 20 -19.12 -1.79 -11.50
N VAL A 21 -18.86 -2.15 -10.24
CA VAL A 21 -18.74 -3.57 -9.83
C VAL A 21 -20.06 -4.31 -10.02
N THR A 22 -21.18 -3.71 -9.62
CA THR A 22 -22.51 -4.32 -9.77
C THR A 22 -22.86 -4.54 -11.24
N GLU A 23 -22.58 -3.55 -12.09
CA GLU A 23 -22.84 -3.64 -13.53
C GLU A 23 -22.02 -4.75 -14.20
N VAL A 24 -20.74 -4.89 -13.84
CA VAL A 24 -19.82 -5.79 -14.55
C VAL A 24 -19.76 -7.19 -13.93
N PHE A 25 -19.84 -7.30 -12.61
CA PHE A 25 -19.67 -8.55 -11.85
C PHE A 25 -20.90 -8.98 -11.04
N GLY A 26 -22.00 -8.24 -11.08
CA GLY A 26 -23.20 -8.55 -10.28
C GLY A 26 -23.85 -9.90 -10.61
N ASP A 27 -23.64 -10.41 -11.82
CA ASP A 27 -24.10 -11.73 -12.29
C ASP A 27 -22.99 -12.79 -12.30
N ALA A 28 -21.80 -12.48 -11.76
CA ALA A 28 -20.69 -13.42 -11.71
C ALA A 28 -20.91 -14.54 -10.67
N ALA A 29 -20.38 -15.73 -10.97
CA ALA A 29 -20.31 -16.81 -10.00
C ALA A 29 -19.07 -16.64 -9.13
N PHE A 30 -19.26 -16.61 -7.82
CA PHE A 30 -18.18 -16.52 -6.83
C PHE A 30 -17.88 -17.89 -6.20
N PRO A 31 -16.64 -18.15 -5.75
CA PRO A 31 -15.48 -17.27 -5.74
C PRO A 31 -14.90 -17.02 -7.14
N LEU A 32 -14.41 -15.80 -7.38
CA LEU A 32 -13.88 -15.37 -8.67
C LEU A 32 -12.40 -14.98 -8.57
N LYS A 33 -11.58 -15.41 -9.52
CA LYS A 33 -10.20 -14.93 -9.65
C LYS A 33 -10.13 -13.69 -10.52
N VAL A 34 -9.50 -12.65 -10.00
CA VAL A 34 -9.29 -11.38 -10.69
C VAL A 34 -7.81 -11.00 -10.65
N LEU A 35 -7.31 -10.43 -11.75
CA LEU A 35 -6.05 -9.74 -11.82
C LEU A 35 -6.27 -8.30 -11.35
N ALA A 36 -5.73 -7.98 -10.19
CA ALA A 36 -5.66 -6.62 -9.68
C ALA A 36 -4.38 -5.96 -10.22
N GLN A 37 -4.49 -4.74 -10.76
CA GLN A 37 -3.34 -3.96 -11.25
C GLN A 37 -3.36 -2.56 -10.65
N ASN A 38 -2.30 -2.20 -9.92
CA ASN A 38 -2.08 -0.89 -9.34
C ASN A 38 -1.53 0.09 -10.38
N LEU A 39 -2.21 1.23 -10.52
CA LEU A 39 -1.82 2.34 -11.38
C LEU A 39 -1.28 3.53 -10.59
N MET A 40 -1.30 3.46 -9.25
CA MET A 40 -0.85 4.52 -8.37
C MET A 40 0.69 4.58 -8.27
N PRO A 41 1.27 5.77 -8.03
CA PRO A 41 2.72 5.95 -7.85
C PRO A 41 3.23 5.50 -6.46
N ARG A 42 2.43 4.70 -5.73
CA ARG A 42 2.73 4.23 -4.38
C ARG A 42 2.40 2.75 -4.22
N ASP A 43 3.06 2.11 -3.28
CA ASP A 43 2.71 0.77 -2.81
C ASP A 43 1.37 0.84 -2.05
N VAL A 44 0.55 -0.19 -2.23
CA VAL A 44 -0.77 -0.32 -1.60
C VAL A 44 -1.02 -1.73 -1.10
N VAL A 45 -1.80 -1.81 -0.03
CA VAL A 45 -2.18 -3.05 0.63
C VAL A 45 -3.66 -2.95 0.97
N PHE A 46 -4.41 -3.98 0.60
CA PHE A 46 -5.85 -4.06 0.85
C PHE A 46 -6.12 -5.26 1.77
N PRO A 47 -6.18 -5.03 3.09
CA PRO A 47 -6.30 -6.12 4.06
C PRO A 47 -7.61 -6.90 3.95
N GLU A 48 -8.61 -6.34 3.26
CA GLU A 48 -9.88 -7.00 3.00
C GLU A 48 -9.71 -8.24 2.11
N VAL A 49 -8.73 -8.24 1.21
CA VAL A 49 -8.43 -9.33 0.28
C VAL A 49 -7.07 -9.94 0.67
N PRO A 50 -7.05 -11.16 1.22
CA PRO A 50 -5.80 -11.82 1.60
C PRO A 50 -4.81 -11.89 0.44
N GLY A 51 -3.58 -11.44 0.66
CA GLY A 51 -2.52 -11.49 -0.35
C GLY A 51 -2.52 -10.32 -1.35
N LEU A 52 -3.44 -9.35 -1.22
CA LEU A 52 -3.47 -8.19 -2.11
C LEU A 52 -2.45 -7.12 -1.68
N PHE A 53 -1.20 -7.35 -2.07
CA PHE A 53 -0.08 -6.42 -1.92
C PHE A 53 0.41 -6.02 -3.31
N LEU A 54 0.32 -4.74 -3.65
CA LEU A 54 0.72 -4.25 -4.97
C LEU A 54 1.79 -3.17 -4.83
N LYS A 55 2.90 -3.34 -5.55
CA LYS A 55 3.92 -2.31 -5.67
C LYS A 55 3.45 -1.14 -6.54
N HIS A 56 4.12 -0.01 -6.42
CA HIS A 56 3.88 1.17 -7.24
C HIS A 56 3.92 0.84 -8.75
N VAL A 57 3.21 1.62 -9.56
CA VAL A 57 3.01 1.40 -11.01
C VAL A 57 4.30 1.18 -11.82
N ALA A 58 5.40 1.83 -11.44
CA ALA A 58 6.69 1.65 -12.13
C ALA A 58 7.36 0.27 -11.91
N ASN A 59 6.93 -0.53 -10.92
CA ASN A 59 7.35 -1.92 -10.77
C ASN A 59 6.36 -2.84 -11.51
N THR A 60 6.57 -3.02 -12.81
CA THR A 60 5.64 -3.75 -13.69
C THR A 60 5.45 -5.23 -13.36
N ALA A 61 6.37 -5.84 -12.61
CA ALA A 61 6.26 -7.24 -12.19
C ALA A 61 5.34 -7.39 -10.97
N GLU A 62 5.47 -6.49 -10.00
CA GLU A 62 4.80 -6.57 -8.70
C GLU A 62 3.66 -5.54 -8.52
N SER A 63 3.38 -4.70 -9.52
CA SER A 63 2.21 -3.81 -9.53
C SER A 63 0.91 -4.54 -9.84
N ARG A 64 0.96 -5.86 -10.06
CA ARG A 64 -0.20 -6.70 -10.36
C ARG A 64 -0.16 -7.99 -9.57
N ALA A 65 -1.33 -8.48 -9.16
CA ALA A 65 -1.49 -9.74 -8.44
C ALA A 65 -2.82 -10.39 -8.82
N VAL A 66 -2.82 -11.73 -8.93
CA VAL A 66 -4.07 -12.49 -9.04
C VAL A 66 -4.57 -12.77 -7.64
N VAL A 67 -5.81 -12.38 -7.38
CA VAL A 67 -6.47 -12.58 -6.08
C VAL A 67 -7.82 -13.24 -6.28
N GLU A 68 -8.25 -13.97 -5.26
CA GLU A 68 -9.58 -14.58 -5.21
C GLU A 68 -10.53 -13.68 -4.42
N VAL A 69 -11.63 -13.31 -5.04
CA VAL A 69 -12.73 -12.57 -4.42
C VAL A 69 -13.83 -13.56 -4.10
N VAL A 70 -14.14 -13.72 -2.82
CA VAL A 70 -15.02 -14.78 -2.31
C VAL A 70 -16.51 -14.48 -2.55
N ASN A 71 -16.90 -13.20 -2.60
CA ASN A 71 -18.27 -12.76 -2.84
C ASN A 71 -18.32 -11.30 -3.32
N LEU A 72 -19.50 -10.89 -3.79
CA LEU A 72 -19.74 -9.53 -4.27
C LEU A 72 -19.54 -8.47 -3.17
N ASP A 73 -19.94 -8.75 -1.93
CA ASP A 73 -19.78 -7.84 -0.79
C ASP A 73 -18.31 -7.49 -0.51
N LEU A 74 -17.42 -8.49 -0.58
CA LEU A 74 -15.98 -8.29 -0.47
C LEU A 74 -15.48 -7.40 -1.61
N PHE A 75 -16.02 -7.61 -2.82
CA PHE A 75 -15.64 -6.81 -3.97
C PHE A 75 -16.01 -5.33 -3.75
N HIS A 76 -17.25 -5.05 -3.34
CA HIS A 76 -17.72 -3.69 -3.02
C HIS A 76 -16.89 -3.04 -1.91
N ARG A 77 -16.52 -3.81 -0.89
CA ARG A 77 -15.71 -3.29 0.20
C ARG A 77 -14.31 -2.88 -0.28
N VAL A 78 -13.63 -3.73 -1.05
CA VAL A 78 -12.29 -3.40 -1.54
C VAL A 78 -12.33 -2.26 -2.57
N THR A 79 -13.34 -2.21 -3.43
CA THR A 79 -13.50 -1.13 -4.41
C THR A 79 -13.78 0.20 -3.75
N SER A 80 -14.61 0.24 -2.69
CA SER A 80 -14.82 1.46 -1.91
C SER A 80 -13.54 1.94 -1.20
N SER A 81 -12.73 1.04 -0.64
CA SER A 81 -11.43 1.39 -0.06
C SER A 81 -10.48 2.00 -1.11
N ILE A 82 -10.44 1.42 -2.32
CA ILE A 82 -9.64 1.95 -3.44
C ILE A 82 -10.15 3.33 -3.86
N GLU A 83 -11.45 3.49 -4.01
CA GLU A 83 -12.10 4.75 -4.40
C GLU A 83 -11.78 5.88 -3.41
N GLN A 84 -11.88 5.61 -2.11
CA GLN A 84 -11.54 6.58 -1.07
C GLN A 84 -10.05 6.99 -1.15
N ILE A 85 -9.15 6.03 -1.35
CA ILE A 85 -7.72 6.34 -1.55
C ILE A 85 -7.53 7.18 -2.81
N ALA A 86 -8.22 6.84 -3.90
CA ALA A 86 -8.13 7.57 -5.16
C ALA A 86 -8.61 9.01 -5.00
N GLU A 87 -9.76 9.22 -4.35
CA GLU A 87 -10.33 10.53 -4.09
C GLU A 87 -9.41 11.39 -3.22
N LEU A 88 -8.93 10.85 -2.09
CA LEU A 88 -8.04 11.57 -1.16
C LEU A 88 -6.72 12.01 -1.79
N ASN A 89 -6.26 11.31 -2.83
CA ASN A 89 -4.98 11.57 -3.48
C ASN A 89 -5.13 12.15 -4.91
N GLY A 90 -6.35 12.38 -5.38
CA GLY A 90 -6.62 12.92 -6.72
C GLY A 90 -6.20 11.99 -7.86
N TYR A 91 -6.38 10.68 -7.71
CA TYR A 91 -6.05 9.69 -8.74
C TYR A 91 -7.26 9.41 -9.64
N PRO A 92 -7.28 9.84 -10.91
CA PRO A 92 -8.38 9.51 -11.82
C PRO A 92 -8.40 8.02 -12.17
N HIS A 93 -7.25 7.35 -12.12
CA HIS A 93 -7.09 5.93 -12.37
C HIS A 93 -6.19 5.35 -11.27
N ALA A 94 -6.77 4.58 -10.35
CA ALA A 94 -6.04 4.04 -9.20
C ALA A 94 -5.75 2.55 -9.37
N LEU A 95 -6.76 1.76 -9.76
CA LEU A 95 -6.63 0.30 -9.82
C LEU A 95 -7.57 -0.29 -10.88
N THR A 96 -7.12 -1.34 -11.55
CA THR A 96 -7.93 -2.11 -12.50
C THR A 96 -8.13 -3.54 -11.97
N PHE A 97 -9.34 -4.06 -12.08
CA PHE A 97 -9.63 -5.49 -11.88
C PHE A 97 -10.06 -6.10 -13.21
N THR A 98 -9.42 -7.21 -13.58
CA THR A 98 -9.76 -7.97 -14.78
C THR A 98 -10.01 -9.42 -14.39
N GLU A 99 -11.14 -9.99 -14.80
CA GLU A 99 -11.46 -11.41 -14.59
C GLU A 99 -10.37 -12.29 -15.19
N VAL A 100 -10.02 -13.39 -14.51
CA VAL A 100 -9.06 -14.35 -15.03
C VAL A 100 -9.78 -15.64 -15.36
N GLU A 101 -10.11 -15.82 -16.65
CA GLU A 101 -10.64 -17.09 -17.15
C GLU A 101 -9.52 -18.15 -17.07
N GLY A 102 -9.57 -19.05 -16.06
CA GLY A 102 -8.83 -20.30 -16.06
C GLY A 102 -7.34 -20.30 -15.63
N ALA A 103 -6.81 -19.29 -14.93
CA ALA A 103 -5.41 -19.34 -14.49
C ALA A 103 -5.21 -20.08 -13.16
N ALA A 104 -4.41 -21.15 -13.24
CA ALA A 104 -3.78 -21.82 -12.12
C ALA A 104 -3.09 -20.82 -11.19
N SER A 105 -3.22 -21.04 -9.88
CA SER A 105 -2.65 -20.23 -8.82
C SER A 105 -1.16 -20.01 -9.04
N THR A 106 -0.75 -18.78 -9.32
CA THR A 106 0.67 -18.42 -9.21
C THR A 106 0.91 -18.03 -7.75
N ASP A 107 1.38 -18.99 -6.96
CA ASP A 107 1.84 -18.76 -5.60
C ASP A 107 2.85 -17.60 -5.58
N ALA A 108 2.47 -16.50 -4.93
CA ALA A 108 3.38 -15.41 -4.62
C ALA A 108 4.37 -15.86 -3.53
N ASN A 109 5.38 -16.64 -3.92
CA ASN A 109 6.55 -16.89 -3.09
C ASN A 109 7.64 -15.88 -3.45
N THR A 110 7.59 -14.69 -2.84
CA THR A 110 8.77 -13.81 -2.76
C THR A 110 9.30 -13.83 -1.34
N ALA A 111 10.31 -14.68 -1.16
CA ALA A 111 11.06 -14.88 0.05
C ALA A 111 11.56 -13.56 0.67
N ALA A 112 11.16 -13.31 1.92
CA ALA A 112 11.80 -12.35 2.80
C ALA A 112 13.27 -12.75 3.02
N LYS A 113 14.21 -12.03 2.38
CA LYS A 113 15.63 -12.10 2.75
C LYS A 113 15.97 -10.91 3.63
N GLY A 114 15.72 -11.08 4.93
CA GLY A 114 16.24 -10.20 5.96
C GLY A 114 17.77 -10.16 5.91
N LYS A 115 18.34 -9.02 5.54
CA LYS A 115 19.75 -8.74 5.78
C LYS A 115 19.91 -8.43 7.27
N LYS A 116 20.33 -9.45 8.03
CA LYS A 116 20.89 -9.31 9.38
C LYS A 116 22.01 -8.27 9.37
N GLY A 117 21.82 -7.21 10.15
CA GLY A 117 22.88 -6.28 10.54
C GLY A 117 23.97 -7.04 11.29
N LYS A 118 25.21 -6.81 10.88
CA LYS A 118 26.43 -7.35 11.49
C LYS A 118 27.07 -6.22 12.31
N ALA A 119 26.85 -6.21 13.62
CA ALA A 119 27.86 -5.74 14.59
C ALA A 119 28.65 -6.99 15.06
N PRO A 120 29.88 -6.93 15.62
CA PRO A 120 30.49 -5.82 16.37
C PRO A 120 32.00 -5.60 16.06
N THR A 121 32.62 -4.60 16.71
CA THR A 121 33.85 -4.77 17.53
C THR A 121 34.17 -3.46 18.27
N ALA A 122 34.42 -3.59 19.56
CA ALA A 122 34.91 -2.56 20.47
C ALA A 122 36.44 -2.45 20.37
N ASP A 123 36.98 -1.25 20.65
CA ASP A 123 38.31 -1.07 21.22
C ASP A 123 38.30 0.16 22.14
N ALA A 124 39.01 0.05 23.26
CA ALA A 124 38.91 0.89 24.44
C ALA A 124 40.29 1.46 24.83
N GLY A 125 40.30 2.67 25.40
CA GLY A 125 41.42 3.28 26.14
C GLY A 125 42.29 4.21 25.29
N THR A 126 42.69 5.40 25.74
CA THR A 126 43.21 5.74 27.08
C THR A 126 43.02 7.23 27.41
N ASP A 127 42.77 7.46 28.71
CA ASP A 127 42.98 8.60 29.63
C ASP A 127 43.72 9.86 29.10
N ASP A 128 43.51 11.09 29.59
CA ASP A 128 43.42 11.53 30.99
C ASP A 128 43.05 13.05 31.03
N ALA A 129 42.81 13.58 32.23
CA ALA A 129 42.75 14.98 32.66
C ALA A 129 41.38 15.68 32.83
N ARG A 130 40.83 15.51 34.05
CA ARG A 130 39.99 16.45 34.80
C ARG A 130 40.82 16.92 36.02
N PRO A 131 40.84 18.20 36.47
CA PRO A 131 39.79 18.85 37.31
C PRO A 131 39.68 20.38 37.07
N ALA A 132 38.83 21.23 37.66
CA ALA A 132 37.97 21.27 38.84
C ALA A 132 36.86 22.36 38.61
N ALA A 133 35.67 22.22 39.22
CA ALA A 133 35.04 23.15 40.18
C ALA A 133 34.99 24.66 39.85
N GLY A 134 33.78 25.24 39.84
CA GLY A 134 33.57 26.69 39.89
C GLY A 134 32.10 27.11 39.77
N GLU A 135 31.46 27.42 40.92
CA GLU A 135 30.20 28.16 41.03
C GLU A 135 30.27 29.56 40.41
N SER A 136 29.14 30.12 39.97
CA SER A 136 28.65 31.45 40.41
C SER A 136 27.30 31.85 39.78
N LYS A 137 26.34 32.22 40.64
CA LYS A 137 25.14 33.04 40.35
C LYS A 137 25.52 34.52 40.32
N SER A 138 24.84 35.31 39.47
CA SER A 138 24.52 36.76 39.59
C SER A 138 24.26 37.29 38.17
N GLY A 139 23.18 37.96 37.74
CA GLY A 139 22.19 38.78 38.43
C GLY A 139 22.49 40.27 38.25
N ALA A 140 21.91 40.98 37.26
CA ALA A 140 21.61 42.42 37.34
C ALA A 140 20.83 42.99 36.13
N THR A 141 19.89 43.87 36.47
CA THR A 141 18.92 44.66 35.70
C THR A 141 19.45 46.07 35.40
N ALA A 142 19.01 46.73 34.31
CA ALA A 142 18.72 48.18 34.17
C ALA A 142 18.30 48.50 32.71
N LYS A 143 17.06 48.95 32.45
CA LYS A 143 16.58 50.35 32.30
C LYS A 143 17.17 51.12 31.10
N GLU A 144 16.31 51.44 30.13
CA GLU A 144 15.92 52.82 29.78
C GLU A 144 14.52 52.81 29.15
#